data_AF-A0AAW1XZY5-F1
#
_entry.id   AF-A0AAW1XZY5-F1
#
_cell.length_a   1.000
_cell.length_b   1.000
_cell.length_c   1.000
_cell.angle_alpha   90.00
_cell.angle_beta   90.00
_cell.angle_gamma   90.00
#
_symmetry.space_group_name_H-M   'P 1'
#
loop_
_entity.id
_entity.type
_entity.pdbx_description
1 polymer ?
#
loop_
_entity_poly.entity_id
_entity_poly.type
_entity_poly.pdbx_seq_one_letter_code
_entity_poly.pdbx_strand_id
1 'polypeptide(L)'
;MSAQKDDQKPQPQLRLREIPGDYGLTLVWTIKDRLDFFYNQGRDNFFISRIQKLQSTLSLFSWTIPKVEKRDVFLGTYKPSTAFTGGYRVCSYLDPSEPDHAALKYWFLSQLSVRKDRVIPLFRNHLADLFLKLEDQVVKNGKADFNDLNDQMSFNFIFELFCDRHPSDTTLKTKGPKFVTLWLLPQLTPQITFGLPKFLNLVEDFFLHTVPFPALLVKPFYNSFTMSFGTRRLWLWDEAESLGLRETRLAIIWCSWYAINMLMVGMKVLFPACVEVGWNSRTDFTPPAS
;
A
#
# COMPACT_ATOMS: atom_id res chain seq x y z
N MET A 1 17.55 -46.39 10.11
CA MET A 1 16.93 -45.04 10.07
C MET A 1 16.90 -44.52 11.49
N SER A 2 17.89 -43.74 11.90
CA SER A 2 17.93 -43.10 13.22
C SER A 2 17.53 -41.64 13.04
N ALA A 3 16.32 -41.30 13.46
CA ALA A 3 15.87 -39.92 13.49
C ALA A 3 16.61 -39.17 14.62
N GLN A 4 17.34 -38.13 14.27
CA GLN A 4 17.87 -37.15 15.22
C GLN A 4 16.69 -36.54 15.98
N LYS A 5 16.74 -36.64 17.31
CA LYS A 5 15.90 -35.90 18.23
C LYS A 5 16.38 -34.44 18.17
N ASP A 6 15.57 -33.55 17.61
CA ASP A 6 15.79 -32.11 17.74
C ASP A 6 15.64 -31.74 19.21
N ASP A 7 16.73 -31.28 19.82
CA ASP A 7 16.75 -30.73 21.17
C ASP A 7 15.96 -29.42 21.20
N GLN A 8 14.72 -29.49 21.67
CA GLN A 8 13.84 -28.34 21.86
C GLN A 8 14.36 -27.52 23.05
N LYS A 9 15.14 -26.47 22.75
CA LYS A 9 15.66 -25.51 23.74
C LYS A 9 14.48 -24.90 24.52
N PRO A 10 14.48 -24.91 25.87
CA PRO A 10 13.37 -24.35 26.64
C PRO A 10 13.21 -22.86 26.36
N GLN A 11 12.01 -22.46 25.94
CA GLN A 11 11.66 -21.06 25.72
C GLN A 11 11.83 -20.30 27.04
N PRO A 12 12.51 -19.14 27.04
CA PRO A 12 12.66 -18.34 28.26
C PRO A 12 11.27 -17.98 28.81
N GLN A 13 11.04 -18.29 30.08
CA GLN A 13 9.79 -17.94 30.77
C GLN A 13 9.71 -16.42 30.90
N LEU A 14 8.91 -15.79 30.05
CA LEU A 14 8.62 -14.36 30.13
C LEU A 14 7.78 -14.09 31.39
N ARG A 15 8.19 -13.10 32.19
CA ARG A 15 7.43 -12.67 33.36
C ARG A 15 6.15 -11.99 32.91
N LEU A 16 5.00 -12.43 33.42
CA LEU A 16 3.75 -11.71 33.26
C LEU A 16 3.88 -10.34 33.91
N ARG A 17 3.57 -9.29 33.15
CA ARG A 17 3.46 -7.91 33.61
C ARG A 17 2.13 -7.36 33.11
N GLU A 18 1.52 -6.47 33.88
CA GLU A 18 0.39 -5.69 33.38
C GLU A 18 0.83 -4.87 32.16
N ILE A 19 -0.03 -4.77 31.15
CA ILE A 19 0.25 -3.97 29.96
C ILE A 19 0.17 -2.50 30.39
N PRO A 20 1.27 -1.74 30.34
CA PRO A 20 1.28 -0.37 30.84
C PRO A 20 0.57 0.55 29.83
N GLY A 21 -0.27 1.46 30.32
CA GLY A 21 -1.01 2.44 29.51
C GLY A 21 -2.50 2.52 29.87
N ASP A 22 -3.15 3.60 29.47
CA ASP A 22 -4.59 3.82 29.59
C ASP A 22 -5.10 4.57 28.35
N TYR A 23 -6.37 4.37 27.99
CA TYR A 23 -7.06 5.07 26.91
C TYR A 23 -7.59 6.45 27.34
N GLY A 24 -7.58 6.76 28.64
CA GLY A 24 -8.04 8.03 29.18
C GLY A 24 -9.55 8.27 28.99
N LEU A 25 -10.01 9.52 29.19
CA LEU A 25 -11.37 9.92 28.87
C LEU A 25 -11.61 9.88 27.34
N THR A 26 -12.65 9.16 26.93
CA THR A 26 -12.77 8.53 25.61
C THR A 26 -12.64 9.47 24.39
N LEU A 27 -13.12 10.72 24.44
CA LEU A 27 -13.11 11.59 23.26
C LEU A 27 -11.96 12.60 23.24
N VAL A 28 -11.65 13.23 24.38
CA VAL A 28 -10.64 14.30 24.43
C VAL A 28 -9.23 13.74 24.26
N TRP A 29 -8.95 12.59 24.88
CA TRP A 29 -7.63 11.95 24.79
C TRP A 29 -7.37 11.36 23.41
N THR A 30 -8.38 10.79 22.74
CA THR A 30 -8.22 10.26 21.38
C THR A 30 -7.95 11.36 20.36
N ILE A 31 -8.62 12.52 20.49
CA ILE A 31 -8.32 13.70 19.66
C ILE A 31 -6.93 14.23 19.96
N LYS A 32 -6.55 14.35 21.24
CA LYS A 32 -5.21 14.79 21.62
C LYS A 32 -4.12 13.86 21.07
N ASP A 33 -4.28 12.55 21.23
CA ASP A 33 -3.34 11.57 20.71
C ASP A 33 -3.24 11.64 19.19
N ARG A 34 -4.35 11.85 18.49
CA ARG A 34 -4.34 12.09 17.05
C ARG A 34 -3.55 13.34 16.68
N LEU A 35 -3.77 14.45 17.39
CA LEU A 35 -3.03 15.70 17.14
C LEU A 35 -1.54 15.56 17.46
N ASP A 36 -1.19 14.82 18.51
CA ASP A 36 0.19 14.54 18.87
C ASP A 36 0.88 13.65 17.82
N PHE A 37 0.16 12.65 17.30
CA PHE A 37 0.65 11.74 16.27
C PHE A 37 0.93 12.44 14.94
N PHE A 38 0.02 13.30 14.47
CA PHE A 38 0.15 13.95 13.17
C PHE A 38 0.89 15.30 13.20
N TYR A 39 0.72 16.11 14.24
CA TYR A 39 1.11 17.53 14.20
C TYR A 39 2.10 17.95 15.27
N ASN A 40 1.92 17.53 16.53
CA ASN A 40 2.74 18.08 17.63
C ASN A 40 4.07 17.35 17.82
N GLN A 41 4.05 16.00 17.80
CA GLN A 41 5.25 15.18 18.03
C GLN A 41 5.77 14.57 16.73
N GLY A 42 4.85 14.17 15.84
CA GLY A 42 5.16 13.36 14.67
C GLY A 42 5.20 11.86 15.01
N ARG A 43 5.06 11.02 13.98
CA ARG A 43 4.79 9.58 14.12
C ARG A 43 5.86 8.85 14.94
N ASP A 44 7.13 9.07 14.64
CA ASP A 44 8.21 8.34 15.31
C ASP A 44 8.38 8.77 16.76
N ASN A 45 8.41 10.08 17.01
CA ASN A 45 8.51 10.64 18.36
C ASN A 45 7.31 10.27 19.23
N PHE A 46 6.12 10.15 18.65
CA PHE A 46 4.91 9.71 19.35
C PHE A 46 5.06 8.30 19.95
N PHE A 47 5.71 7.39 19.22
CA PHE A 47 6.00 6.05 19.73
C PHE A 47 7.21 6.04 20.67
N ILE A 48 8.30 6.73 20.30
CA ILE A 48 9.52 6.80 21.12
C ILE A 48 9.22 7.37 22.51
N SER A 49 8.44 8.45 22.59
CA SER A 49 8.08 9.10 23.86
C SER A 49 7.25 8.17 24.77
N ARG A 50 6.35 7.38 24.19
CA ARG A 50 5.56 6.38 24.93
C ARG A 50 6.39 5.20 25.40
N ILE A 51 7.30 4.69 24.56
CA ILE A 51 8.21 3.60 24.94
C ILE A 51 9.08 4.04 26.11
N GLN A 52 9.63 5.26 26.06
CA GLN A 52 10.44 5.84 27.13
C GLN A 52 9.63 6.02 28.43
N LYS A 53 8.41 6.59 28.32
CA LYS A 53 7.52 6.84 29.46
C LYS A 53 7.05 5.57 30.14
N LEU A 54 6.68 4.55 29.35
CA LEU A 54 6.12 3.29 29.84
C LEU A 54 7.20 2.26 30.14
N GLN A 55 8.47 2.55 29.85
CA GLN A 55 9.62 1.63 29.98
C GLN A 55 9.31 0.26 29.33
N SER A 56 8.57 0.27 28.23
CA SER A 56 8.02 -0.92 27.59
C SER A 56 7.88 -0.70 26.09
N THR A 57 8.32 -1.67 25.29
CA THR A 57 8.15 -1.69 23.83
C THR A 57 6.83 -2.33 23.39
N LEU A 58 6.02 -2.82 24.34
CA LEU A 58 4.74 -3.46 24.04
C LEU A 58 3.71 -2.46 23.54
N SER A 59 3.78 -2.18 22.24
CA SER A 59 2.61 -1.98 21.41
C SER A 59 2.14 -3.38 21.00
N LEU A 60 0.88 -3.72 21.27
CA LEU A 60 0.31 -5.05 21.07
C LEU A 60 0.49 -5.53 19.62
N PHE A 61 1.55 -6.28 19.35
CA PHE A 61 1.82 -6.90 18.05
C PHE A 61 1.96 -8.42 18.26
N SER A 62 0.86 -9.15 18.08
CA SER A 62 0.87 -10.61 18.01
C SER A 62 0.75 -11.02 16.54
N TRP A 63 1.80 -11.61 15.98
CA TRP A 63 1.86 -12.02 14.56
C TRP A 63 1.34 -13.44 14.31
N THR A 64 0.80 -14.13 15.32
CA THR A 64 0.40 -15.54 15.15
C THR A 64 -1.01 -15.67 14.56
N ILE A 65 -1.07 -16.32 13.38
CA ILE A 65 -2.24 -16.40 12.50
C ILE A 65 -3.52 -16.96 13.15
N PRO A 66 -3.52 -17.94 14.09
CA PRO A 66 -4.80 -18.40 14.65
C PRO A 66 -5.37 -17.52 15.76
N LYS A 67 -4.63 -16.50 16.25
CA LYS A 67 -5.03 -15.74 17.45
C LYS A 67 -5.57 -14.34 17.15
N VAL A 68 -5.51 -13.89 15.91
CA VAL A 68 -5.84 -12.51 15.53
C VAL A 68 -6.74 -12.54 14.30
N GLU A 69 -7.99 -12.10 14.48
CA GLU A 69 -8.91 -11.84 13.37
C GLU A 69 -8.39 -10.66 12.53
N LYS A 70 -8.41 -10.80 11.21
CA LYS A 70 -7.91 -9.81 10.24
C LYS A 70 -9.01 -9.24 9.35
N ARG A 71 -10.26 -9.44 9.75
CA ARG A 71 -11.44 -8.91 9.06
C ARG A 71 -11.47 -7.40 9.13
N ASP A 72 -11.54 -6.73 7.98
CA ASP A 72 -11.79 -5.28 7.87
C ASP A 72 -10.73 -4.35 8.51
N VAL A 73 -9.54 -4.86 8.88
CA VAL A 73 -8.49 -4.11 9.60
C VAL A 73 -7.28 -3.73 8.73
N PHE A 74 -7.38 -3.83 7.40
CA PHE A 74 -6.26 -3.57 6.49
C PHE A 74 -5.66 -2.16 6.65
N LEU A 75 -6.49 -1.15 6.89
CA LEU A 75 -6.05 0.23 7.15
C LEU A 75 -6.11 0.60 8.64
N GLY A 76 -5.98 -0.39 9.51
CA GLY A 76 -6.06 -0.23 10.96
C GLY A 76 -7.50 -0.23 11.47
N THR A 77 -7.84 0.72 12.33
CA THR A 77 -9.17 0.86 12.96
C THR A 77 -10.23 1.49 12.05
N TYR A 78 -9.87 1.78 10.80
CA TYR A 78 -10.75 2.39 9.81
C TYR A 78 -10.86 1.49 8.56
N LYS A 79 -12.09 1.35 8.06
CA LYS A 79 -12.37 0.74 6.76
C LYS A 79 -13.06 1.76 5.85
N PRO A 80 -12.52 2.02 4.64
CA PRO A 80 -13.19 2.84 3.64
C PRO A 80 -14.55 2.25 3.25
N SER A 81 -15.46 3.11 2.81
CA SER A 81 -16.76 2.64 2.27
C SER A 81 -16.54 1.70 1.10
N THR A 82 -17.31 0.62 1.04
CA THR A 82 -17.29 -0.29 -0.12
C THR A 82 -17.75 0.40 -1.40
N ALA A 83 -18.33 1.60 -1.34
CA ALA A 83 -18.61 2.42 -2.51
C ALA A 83 -17.35 2.79 -3.31
N PHE A 84 -16.17 2.86 -2.66
CA PHE A 84 -14.87 3.03 -3.33
C PHE A 84 -14.42 1.78 -4.09
N THR A 85 -15.04 0.64 -3.80
CA THR A 85 -14.78 -0.69 -4.36
C THR A 85 -16.05 -1.32 -4.93
N GLY A 86 -16.98 -0.48 -5.41
CA GLY A 86 -18.20 -0.85 -6.13
C GLY A 86 -19.14 -1.78 -5.40
N GLY A 87 -19.17 -1.68 -4.07
CA GLY A 87 -20.03 -2.45 -3.17
C GLY A 87 -19.35 -3.66 -2.52
N TYR A 88 -18.10 -3.97 -2.88
CA TYR A 88 -17.44 -5.21 -2.46
C TYR A 88 -16.33 -5.00 -1.43
N ARG A 89 -16.18 -5.96 -0.53
CA ARG A 89 -14.99 -6.10 0.32
C ARG A 89 -13.92 -6.80 -0.51
N VAL A 90 -12.86 -6.07 -0.86
CA VAL A 90 -11.73 -6.63 -1.60
C VAL A 90 -10.91 -7.56 -0.71
N CYS A 91 -10.13 -8.46 -1.33
CA CYS A 91 -9.36 -9.51 -0.66
C CYS A 91 -8.56 -9.03 0.57
N SER A 92 -7.99 -7.82 0.51
CA SER A 92 -7.20 -7.25 1.63
C SER A 92 -7.99 -7.03 2.92
N TYR A 93 -9.31 -6.89 2.85
CA TYR A 93 -10.20 -6.74 4.01
C TYR A 93 -10.88 -8.05 4.43
N LEU A 94 -10.61 -9.16 3.73
CA LEU A 94 -11.18 -10.46 4.06
C LEU A 94 -10.27 -11.22 5.02
N ASP A 95 -10.86 -11.81 6.05
CA ASP A 95 -10.15 -12.71 6.95
C ASP A 95 -9.85 -14.05 6.26
N PRO A 96 -8.73 -14.75 6.58
CA PRO A 96 -8.45 -16.07 6.03
C PRO A 96 -9.52 -17.15 6.30
N SER A 97 -10.38 -16.97 7.30
CA SER A 97 -11.54 -17.84 7.56
C SER A 97 -12.68 -17.66 6.56
N GLU A 98 -12.70 -16.57 5.78
CA GLU A 98 -13.71 -16.30 4.76
C GLU A 98 -13.37 -17.08 3.47
N PRO A 99 -14.31 -17.83 2.87
CA PRO A 99 -14.04 -18.67 1.70
C PRO A 99 -13.55 -17.86 0.48
N ASP A 100 -14.10 -16.66 0.30
CA ASP A 100 -13.72 -15.75 -0.78
C ASP A 100 -12.26 -15.29 -0.69
N HIS A 101 -11.69 -15.20 0.52
CA HIS A 101 -10.29 -14.81 0.69
C HIS A 101 -9.36 -15.81 -0.01
N ALA A 102 -9.57 -17.11 0.21
CA ALA A 102 -8.75 -18.15 -0.39
C ALA A 102 -8.85 -18.15 -1.92
N ALA A 103 -10.08 -18.03 -2.44
CA ALA A 103 -10.34 -17.99 -3.89
C ALA A 103 -9.69 -16.76 -4.55
N LEU A 104 -9.91 -15.56 -4.00
CA LEU A 104 -9.35 -14.31 -4.54
C LEU A 104 -7.82 -14.26 -4.46
N LYS A 105 -7.25 -14.73 -3.35
CA LYS A 105 -5.79 -14.83 -3.18
C LYS A 105 -5.19 -15.82 -4.17
N TYR A 106 -5.78 -17.00 -4.32
CA TYR A 106 -5.33 -18.00 -5.29
C TYR A 106 -5.36 -17.44 -6.70
N TRP A 107 -6.49 -16.86 -7.11
CA TRP A 107 -6.65 -16.23 -8.41
C TRP A 107 -5.59 -15.15 -8.66
N PHE A 108 -5.32 -14.28 -7.68
CA PHE A 108 -4.29 -13.24 -7.87
C PHE A 108 -2.88 -13.83 -8.02
N LEU A 109 -2.54 -14.85 -7.22
CA LEU A 109 -1.24 -15.53 -7.32
C LEU A 109 -1.08 -16.29 -8.62
N SER A 110 -2.14 -16.90 -9.15
CA SER A 110 -2.10 -17.55 -10.47
C SER A 110 -1.82 -16.53 -11.58
N GLN A 111 -2.43 -15.34 -11.51
CA GLN A 111 -2.15 -14.26 -12.47
C GLN A 111 -0.69 -13.80 -12.46
N LEU A 112 -0.06 -13.74 -11.29
CA LEU A 112 1.36 -13.44 -11.17
C LEU A 112 2.22 -14.59 -11.72
N SER A 113 1.86 -15.83 -11.39
CA SER A 113 2.59 -17.03 -11.84
C SER A 113 2.62 -17.15 -13.36
N VAL A 114 1.48 -16.95 -14.04
CA VAL A 114 1.37 -16.99 -15.51
C VAL A 114 2.24 -15.92 -16.18
N ARG A 115 2.53 -14.82 -15.47
CA ARG A 115 3.30 -13.68 -16.01
C ARG A 115 4.76 -13.65 -15.57
N LYS A 116 5.21 -14.61 -14.76
CA LYS A 116 6.56 -14.61 -14.15
C LYS A 116 7.70 -14.39 -15.14
N ASP A 117 7.59 -14.97 -16.34
CA ASP A 117 8.63 -14.90 -17.37
C ASP A 117 8.68 -13.53 -18.06
N ARG A 118 7.63 -12.71 -17.92
CA ARG A 118 7.55 -11.35 -18.47
C ARG A 118 7.94 -10.27 -17.47
N VAL A 119 7.91 -10.55 -16.17
CA VAL A 119 8.20 -9.58 -15.11
C VAL A 119 9.59 -8.95 -15.29
N ILE A 120 10.64 -9.77 -15.33
CA ILE A 120 12.02 -9.30 -15.41
C ILE A 120 12.31 -8.50 -16.69
N PRO A 121 12.02 -9.01 -17.91
CA PRO A 121 12.33 -8.26 -19.13
C PRO A 121 11.53 -6.96 -19.22
N LEU A 122 10.25 -6.98 -18.86
CA LEU A 122 9.41 -5.78 -18.91
C LEU A 122 9.87 -4.74 -17.89
N PHE A 123 10.20 -5.17 -16.68
CA PHE A 123 10.70 -4.27 -15.62
C PHE A 123 12.03 -3.61 -16.01
N ARG A 124 12.96 -4.36 -16.60
CA ARG A 124 14.24 -3.82 -17.09
C ARG A 124 14.04 -2.74 -18.15
N ASN A 125 13.10 -2.93 -19.08
CA ASN A 125 12.82 -1.94 -20.11
C ASN A 125 12.28 -0.64 -19.50
N HIS A 126 11.31 -0.73 -18.59
CA HIS A 126 10.73 0.44 -17.90
C HIS A 126 11.75 1.14 -16.98
N LEU A 127 12.63 0.39 -16.31
CA LEU A 127 13.72 0.97 -15.54
C LEU A 127 14.76 1.68 -16.41
N ALA A 128 15.12 1.13 -17.57
CA ALA A 128 16.06 1.77 -18.48
C ALA A 128 15.51 3.12 -18.98
N ASP A 129 14.23 3.16 -19.37
CA ASP A 129 13.55 4.40 -19.76
C ASP A 129 13.50 5.43 -18.61
N LEU A 130 13.29 4.99 -17.38
CA LEU A 130 13.37 5.86 -16.18
C LEU A 130 14.76 6.50 -16.05
N PHE A 131 15.84 5.72 -16.13
CA PHE A 131 17.20 6.26 -15.99
C PHE A 131 17.58 7.20 -17.13
N LEU A 132 17.19 6.90 -18.37
CA LEU A 132 17.39 7.82 -19.50
C LEU A 132 16.69 9.17 -19.27
N LYS A 133 15.47 9.16 -18.73
CA LYS A 133 14.73 10.39 -18.40
C LYS A 133 15.35 11.15 -17.21
N LEU A 134 15.88 10.44 -16.22
CA LEU A 134 16.62 11.04 -15.11
C LEU A 134 17.88 11.75 -15.62
N GLU A 135 18.67 11.08 -16.45
CA GLU A 135 19.88 11.66 -17.06
C GLU A 135 19.55 12.92 -17.87
N ASP A 136 18.50 12.88 -18.71
CA ASP A 136 18.03 14.03 -19.47
C ASP A 136 17.64 15.22 -18.57
N GLN A 137 16.93 14.97 -17.46
CA GLN A 137 16.59 16.02 -16.49
C GLN A 137 17.82 16.58 -15.78
N VAL A 138 18.78 15.73 -15.38
CA VAL A 138 20.04 16.18 -14.75
C VAL A 138 20.84 17.06 -15.72
N VAL A 139 20.99 16.64 -16.98
CA VAL A 139 21.70 17.42 -18.00
C VAL A 139 21.05 18.79 -18.23
N LYS A 140 19.71 18.84 -18.28
CA LYS A 140 18.97 20.09 -18.55
C LYS A 140 18.87 21.03 -17.35
N ASN A 141 18.66 20.49 -16.16
CA ASN A 141 18.22 21.25 -14.98
C ASN A 141 19.20 21.17 -13.81
N GLY A 142 20.26 20.37 -13.90
CA GLY A 142 21.19 20.07 -12.78
C GLY A 142 20.59 19.20 -11.68
N LYS A 143 19.31 18.83 -11.78
CA LYS A 143 18.57 17.98 -10.84
C LYS A 143 17.46 17.23 -11.57
N ALA A 144 17.02 16.12 -11.01
CA ALA A 144 15.90 15.33 -11.55
C ALA A 144 14.90 14.96 -10.46
N ASP A 145 13.62 14.90 -10.83
CA ASP A 145 12.55 14.41 -9.95
C ASP A 145 12.38 12.90 -10.11
N PHE A 146 12.95 12.15 -9.16
CA PHE A 146 12.84 10.70 -9.16
C PHE A 146 11.41 10.22 -8.89
N ASN A 147 10.66 10.90 -8.01
CA ASN A 147 9.37 10.40 -7.54
C ASN A 147 8.33 10.44 -8.66
N ASP A 148 8.26 11.55 -9.38
CA ASP A 148 7.31 11.71 -10.49
C ASP A 148 7.62 10.73 -11.64
N LEU A 149 8.89 10.54 -11.96
CA LEU A 149 9.29 9.59 -13.00
C LEU A 149 9.07 8.12 -12.56
N ASN A 150 9.36 7.80 -11.30
CA ASN A 150 9.13 6.47 -10.72
C ASN A 150 7.65 6.11 -10.68
N ASP A 151 6.77 7.06 -10.35
CA ASP A 151 5.32 6.88 -10.37
C ASP A 151 4.83 6.51 -11.78
N GLN A 152 5.33 7.22 -12.80
CA GLN A 152 4.97 6.95 -14.19
C GLN A 152 5.52 5.60 -14.68
N MET A 153 6.80 5.31 -14.38
CA MET A 153 7.46 4.06 -14.74
C MET A 153 6.73 2.87 -14.11
N SER A 154 6.46 2.94 -12.80
CA SER A 154 5.76 1.88 -12.08
C SER A 154 4.39 1.62 -12.72
N PHE A 155 3.66 2.69 -13.06
CA PHE A 155 2.31 2.57 -13.62
C PHE A 155 2.34 1.89 -14.98
N ASN A 156 3.27 2.31 -15.85
CA ASN A 156 3.42 1.70 -17.16
C ASN A 156 3.80 0.23 -17.04
N PHE A 157 4.75 -0.11 -16.18
CA PHE A 157 5.17 -1.48 -15.93
C PHE A 157 4.02 -2.37 -15.47
N ILE A 158 3.32 -1.99 -14.39
CA ILE A 158 2.23 -2.81 -13.84
C ILE A 158 1.05 -2.86 -14.82
N PHE A 159 0.69 -1.73 -15.44
CA PHE A 159 -0.37 -1.72 -16.44
C PHE A 159 -0.04 -2.65 -17.59
N GLU A 160 1.13 -2.56 -18.19
CA GLU A 160 1.52 -3.41 -19.32
C GLU A 160 1.64 -4.88 -18.94
N LEU A 161 2.12 -5.19 -17.73
CA LEU A 161 2.20 -6.55 -17.20
C LEU A 161 0.82 -7.22 -17.12
N PHE A 162 -0.20 -6.50 -16.66
CA PHE A 162 -1.54 -7.06 -16.47
C PHE A 162 -2.48 -6.85 -17.67
N CYS A 163 -2.21 -5.86 -18.53
CA CYS A 163 -3.08 -5.46 -19.64
C CYS A 163 -2.57 -5.87 -21.01
N ASP A 164 -1.31 -6.26 -21.14
CA ASP A 164 -0.66 -6.57 -22.42
C ASP A 164 -0.75 -5.43 -23.43
N ARG A 165 -0.76 -4.18 -22.92
CA ARG A 165 -0.86 -2.93 -23.68
C ARG A 165 -0.14 -1.82 -22.95
N HIS A 166 0.39 -0.87 -23.71
CA HIS A 166 0.96 0.34 -23.12
C HIS A 166 -0.16 1.33 -22.73
N PRO A 167 -0.07 2.04 -21.58
CA PRO A 167 -1.08 3.03 -21.19
C PRO A 167 -1.36 4.12 -22.23
N SER A 168 -0.35 4.46 -23.04
CA SER A 168 -0.46 5.42 -24.15
C SER A 168 -1.51 5.05 -25.20
N ASP A 169 -1.80 3.75 -25.35
CA ASP A 169 -2.78 3.23 -26.32
C ASP A 169 -4.22 3.30 -25.77
N THR A 170 -4.41 3.86 -24.58
CA THR A 170 -5.69 3.91 -23.87
C THR A 170 -6.10 5.35 -23.54
N THR A 171 -7.27 5.52 -22.92
CA THR A 171 -7.71 6.83 -22.42
C THR A 171 -6.88 7.34 -21.26
N LEU A 172 -6.12 6.47 -20.58
CA LEU A 172 -5.32 6.81 -19.41
C LEU A 172 -4.06 7.60 -19.79
N LYS A 173 -3.37 7.24 -20.89
CA LYS A 173 -2.13 7.89 -21.34
C LYS A 173 -1.15 8.08 -20.16
N THR A 174 -0.66 9.30 -19.95
CA THR A 174 0.22 9.69 -18.82
C THR A 174 -0.55 10.07 -17.55
N LYS A 175 -1.89 10.00 -17.54
CA LYS A 175 -2.72 10.36 -16.38
C LYS A 175 -2.92 9.20 -15.40
N GLY A 176 -2.44 8.01 -15.74
CA GLY A 176 -2.56 6.79 -14.94
C GLY A 176 -2.19 6.98 -13.46
N PRO A 177 -0.95 7.39 -13.13
CA PRO A 177 -0.52 7.60 -11.73
C PRO A 177 -1.41 8.59 -10.97
N LYS A 178 -1.80 9.69 -11.63
CA LYS A 178 -2.70 10.70 -11.05
C LYS A 178 -4.06 10.11 -10.73
N PHE A 179 -4.61 9.26 -11.59
CA PHE A 179 -5.91 8.63 -11.36
C PHE A 179 -5.84 7.63 -10.20
N VAL A 180 -4.75 6.87 -10.08
CA VAL A 180 -4.52 5.99 -8.92
C VAL A 180 -4.47 6.79 -7.63
N THR A 181 -3.73 7.91 -7.63
CA THR A 181 -3.62 8.78 -6.45
C THR A 181 -4.98 9.39 -6.10
N LEU A 182 -5.73 9.92 -7.07
CA LEU A 182 -7.05 10.51 -6.82
C LEU A 182 -8.09 9.49 -6.33
N TRP A 183 -7.97 8.22 -6.72
CA TRP A 183 -8.83 7.15 -6.22
C TRP A 183 -8.43 6.68 -4.81
N LEU A 184 -7.12 6.58 -4.53
CA LEU A 184 -6.61 6.06 -3.27
C LEU A 184 -6.65 7.09 -2.14
N LEU A 185 -6.35 8.34 -2.46
CA LEU A 185 -6.19 9.42 -1.49
C LEU A 185 -7.41 9.54 -0.54
N PRO A 186 -8.67 9.59 -1.03
CA PRO A 186 -9.86 9.59 -0.19
C PRO A 186 -9.99 8.42 0.79
N GLN A 187 -9.37 7.27 0.48
CA GLN A 187 -9.43 6.06 1.31
C GLN A 187 -8.36 6.06 2.41
N LEU A 188 -7.28 6.82 2.22
CA LEU A 188 -6.16 6.94 3.15
C LEU A 188 -6.19 8.22 3.98
N THR A 189 -7.18 9.10 3.79
CA THR A 189 -7.21 10.40 4.49
C THR A 189 -7.14 10.28 6.01
N PRO A 190 -7.76 9.28 6.67
CA PRO A 190 -7.59 9.11 8.12
C PRO A 190 -6.16 8.79 8.59
N GLN A 191 -5.25 8.43 7.66
CA GLN A 191 -3.91 7.92 7.94
C GLN A 191 -2.78 8.82 7.41
N ILE A 192 -3.10 9.93 6.74
CA ILE A 192 -2.10 10.80 6.08
C ILE A 192 -2.31 12.25 6.44
N THR A 193 -1.24 13.03 6.37
CA THR A 193 -1.26 14.49 6.43
C THR A 193 -0.62 15.01 5.14
N PHE A 194 -1.13 16.14 4.64
CA PHE A 194 -0.54 16.93 3.57
C PHE A 194 0.58 17.85 4.05
N GLY A 195 0.79 17.96 5.37
CA GLY A 195 1.82 18.81 5.95
C GLY A 195 1.56 20.29 5.68
N LEU A 196 0.30 20.74 5.80
CA LEU A 196 -0.02 22.15 5.63
C LEU A 196 0.67 23.01 6.71
N PRO A 197 0.84 24.32 6.48
CA PRO A 197 1.37 25.23 7.50
C PRO A 197 0.61 25.09 8.83
N LYS A 198 1.33 25.19 9.97
CA LYS A 198 0.79 24.89 11.31
C LYS A 198 -0.56 25.54 11.64
N PHE A 199 -0.82 26.76 11.15
CA PHE A 199 -2.08 27.47 11.39
C PHE A 199 -3.29 26.81 10.69
N LEU A 200 -3.07 25.95 9.71
CA LEU A 200 -4.09 25.16 9.00
C LEU A 200 -4.27 23.75 9.57
N ASN A 201 -3.47 23.31 10.55
CA ASN A 201 -3.52 21.94 11.07
C ASN A 201 -4.92 21.54 11.58
N LEU A 202 -5.64 22.46 12.21
CA LEU A 202 -7.02 22.19 12.68
C LEU A 202 -7.99 22.01 11.52
N VAL A 203 -7.82 22.78 10.45
CA VAL A 203 -8.62 22.68 9.22
C VAL A 203 -8.29 21.36 8.52
N GLU A 204 -7.01 21.04 8.41
CA GLU A 204 -6.52 19.77 7.86
C GLU A 204 -7.07 18.57 8.62
N ASP A 205 -6.98 18.57 9.96
CA ASP A 205 -7.48 17.49 10.82
C ASP A 205 -8.99 17.28 10.68
N PHE A 206 -9.75 18.39 10.58
CA PHE A 206 -11.18 18.32 10.37
C PHE A 206 -11.53 17.65 9.03
N PHE A 207 -10.90 18.07 7.94
CA PHE A 207 -11.21 17.55 6.61
C PHE A 207 -10.65 16.16 6.34
N LEU A 208 -9.47 15.81 6.87
CA LEU A 208 -8.84 14.52 6.60
C LEU A 208 -9.24 13.42 7.58
N HIS A 209 -9.38 13.76 8.87
CA HIS A 209 -9.46 12.78 9.95
C HIS A 209 -10.83 12.71 10.65
N THR A 210 -11.77 13.60 10.32
CA THR A 210 -13.09 13.62 10.97
C THR A 210 -14.22 13.14 10.07
N VAL A 211 -14.24 13.56 8.79
CA VAL A 211 -15.32 13.21 7.85
C VAL A 211 -14.77 12.34 6.71
N PRO A 212 -15.35 11.17 6.44
CA PRO A 212 -14.93 10.35 5.31
C PRO A 212 -15.29 11.04 3.99
N PHE A 213 -14.37 10.98 3.02
CA PHE A 213 -14.61 11.56 1.70
C PHE A 213 -15.73 10.80 0.94
N PRO A 214 -16.59 11.50 0.20
CA PRO A 214 -17.65 10.87 -0.56
C PRO A 214 -17.09 10.12 -1.79
N ALA A 215 -17.42 8.84 -1.91
CA ALA A 215 -16.99 7.98 -3.02
C ALA A 215 -17.49 8.44 -4.41
N LEU A 216 -18.49 9.34 -4.47
CA LEU A 216 -18.99 9.89 -5.73
C LEU A 216 -17.91 10.64 -6.51
N LEU A 217 -16.95 11.28 -5.82
CA LEU A 217 -15.88 12.06 -6.44
C LEU A 217 -14.89 11.19 -7.23
N VAL A 218 -14.76 9.91 -6.91
CA VAL A 218 -13.80 9.02 -7.56
C VAL A 218 -14.37 8.22 -8.74
N LYS A 219 -15.70 8.27 -8.93
CA LYS A 219 -16.42 7.48 -9.94
C LYS A 219 -15.93 7.70 -11.38
N PRO A 220 -15.62 8.93 -11.84
CA PRO A 220 -15.13 9.16 -13.21
C PRO A 220 -13.75 8.53 -13.47
N PHE A 221 -12.85 8.57 -12.47
CA PHE A 221 -11.51 7.99 -12.58
C PHE A 221 -11.58 6.47 -12.65
N TYR A 222 -12.46 5.87 -11.84
CA TYR A 222 -12.75 4.44 -11.89
C TYR A 222 -13.32 4.01 -13.25
N ASN A 223 -14.32 4.72 -13.78
CA ASN A 223 -14.92 4.37 -15.08
C ASN A 223 -13.91 4.38 -16.23
N SER A 224 -12.98 5.34 -16.23
CA SER A 224 -11.92 5.42 -17.24
C SER A 224 -11.01 4.19 -17.22
N PHE A 225 -10.72 3.68 -16.02
CA PHE A 225 -9.90 2.51 -15.83
C PHE A 225 -10.62 1.21 -16.22
N THR A 226 -11.86 1.01 -15.76
CA THR A 226 -12.64 -0.18 -16.10
C THR A 226 -12.89 -0.31 -17.59
N MET A 227 -13.11 0.80 -18.30
CA MET A 227 -13.19 0.82 -19.75
C MET A 227 -11.89 0.37 -20.41
N SER A 228 -10.74 0.77 -19.86
CA SER A 228 -9.41 0.37 -20.35
C SER A 228 -9.10 -1.12 -20.06
N PHE A 229 -9.69 -1.70 -19.01
CA PHE A 229 -9.53 -3.10 -18.63
C PHE A 229 -10.53 -4.05 -19.32
N GLY A 230 -11.75 -3.59 -19.59
CA GLY A 230 -12.89 -4.42 -19.97
C GLY A 230 -12.90 -4.97 -21.40
N THR A 231 -12.05 -4.47 -22.31
CA THR A 231 -12.21 -4.76 -23.75
C THR A 231 -11.68 -6.13 -24.20
N ARG A 232 -10.90 -6.89 -23.40
CA ARG A 232 -10.17 -8.07 -23.96
C ARG A 232 -9.74 -9.21 -23.02
N ARG A 233 -10.49 -9.53 -21.96
CA ARG A 233 -9.97 -10.47 -20.93
C ARG A 233 -10.84 -11.67 -20.58
N LEU A 234 -11.52 -12.25 -21.57
CA LEU A 234 -12.26 -13.52 -21.45
C LEU A 234 -11.54 -14.55 -20.56
N TRP A 235 -10.24 -14.74 -20.78
CA TRP A 235 -9.43 -15.70 -20.02
C TRP A 235 -9.20 -15.39 -18.53
N LEU A 236 -9.15 -14.12 -18.11
CA LEU A 236 -9.11 -13.77 -16.67
C LEU A 236 -10.42 -14.12 -15.99
N TRP A 237 -11.51 -14.01 -16.75
CA TRP A 237 -12.86 -14.30 -16.29
C TRP A 237 -13.09 -15.80 -16.20
N ASP A 238 -12.62 -16.58 -17.18
CA ASP A 238 -12.80 -18.03 -17.20
C ASP A 238 -12.21 -18.70 -15.94
N GLU A 239 -11.01 -18.30 -15.52
CA GLU A 239 -10.39 -18.82 -14.29
C GLU A 239 -11.16 -18.40 -13.03
N ALA A 240 -11.59 -17.14 -12.94
CA ALA A 240 -12.36 -16.66 -11.80
C ALA A 240 -13.76 -17.31 -11.72
N GLU A 241 -14.42 -17.53 -12.86
CA GLU A 241 -15.71 -18.23 -12.95
C GLU A 241 -15.58 -19.71 -12.54
N SER A 242 -14.43 -20.34 -12.82
CA SER A 242 -14.09 -21.70 -12.37
C SER A 242 -13.95 -21.80 -10.84
N LEU A 243 -13.50 -20.73 -10.19
CA LEU A 243 -13.34 -20.62 -8.74
C LEU A 243 -14.64 -20.25 -8.01
N GLY A 244 -15.77 -20.19 -8.72
CA GLY A 244 -17.07 -19.84 -8.13
C GLY A 244 -17.31 -18.35 -7.91
N LEU A 245 -16.44 -17.47 -8.43
CA LEU A 245 -16.57 -16.01 -8.31
C LEU A 245 -17.59 -15.40 -9.31
N ARG A 246 -18.57 -16.22 -9.73
CA ARG A 246 -19.43 -16.04 -10.91
C ARG A 246 -20.44 -14.88 -10.81
N GLU A 247 -20.93 -14.59 -9.60
CA GLU A 247 -21.89 -13.51 -9.29
C GLU A 247 -21.20 -12.13 -9.12
N THR A 248 -19.88 -12.05 -9.35
CA THR A 248 -19.08 -10.92 -8.87
C THR A 248 -18.04 -10.43 -9.88
N ARG A 249 -18.44 -10.30 -11.16
CA ARG A 249 -17.63 -9.67 -12.23
C ARG A 249 -17.00 -8.35 -11.78
N LEU A 250 -17.75 -7.57 -11.00
CA LEU A 250 -17.26 -6.34 -10.39
C LEU A 250 -16.25 -6.60 -9.27
N ALA A 251 -16.45 -7.54 -8.34
CA ALA A 251 -15.46 -7.81 -7.28
C ALA A 251 -14.11 -8.30 -7.82
N ILE A 252 -14.09 -9.04 -8.93
CA ILE A 252 -12.84 -9.45 -9.57
C ILE A 252 -12.15 -8.23 -10.21
N ILE A 253 -12.89 -7.36 -10.91
CA ILE A 253 -12.37 -6.07 -11.40
C ILE A 253 -11.79 -5.26 -10.24
N TRP A 254 -12.50 -5.19 -9.11
CA TRP A 254 -12.10 -4.45 -7.92
C TRP A 254 -10.90 -5.07 -7.21
N CYS A 255 -10.84 -6.39 -7.06
CA CYS A 255 -9.70 -7.06 -6.45
C CYS A 255 -8.47 -6.96 -7.35
N SER A 256 -8.63 -7.10 -8.67
CA SER A 256 -7.57 -6.88 -9.66
C SER A 256 -7.03 -5.45 -9.57
N TRP A 257 -7.93 -4.47 -9.59
CA TRP A 257 -7.59 -3.06 -9.53
C TRP A 257 -6.93 -2.69 -8.22
N TYR A 258 -7.49 -3.15 -7.09
CA TYR A 258 -6.95 -2.90 -5.77
C TYR A 258 -5.55 -3.50 -5.65
N ALA A 259 -5.35 -4.75 -6.07
CA ALA A 259 -4.04 -5.39 -5.98
C ALA A 259 -3.00 -4.72 -6.91
N ILE A 260 -3.39 -4.34 -8.12
CA ILE A 260 -2.56 -3.56 -9.05
C ILE A 260 -2.19 -2.20 -8.47
N ASN A 261 -3.14 -1.50 -7.85
CA ASN A 261 -2.87 -0.23 -7.18
C ASN A 261 -2.01 -0.39 -5.94
N MET A 262 -2.16 -1.48 -5.18
CA MET A 262 -1.30 -1.75 -4.03
C MET A 262 0.14 -2.07 -4.46
N LEU A 263 0.34 -2.79 -5.56
CA LEU A 263 1.67 -2.99 -6.17
C LEU A 263 2.30 -1.64 -6.55
N MET A 264 1.51 -0.78 -7.20
CA MET A 264 1.90 0.57 -7.58
C MET A 264 2.31 1.44 -6.40
N VAL A 265 1.48 1.46 -5.35
CA VAL A 265 1.75 2.22 -4.12
C VAL A 265 2.98 1.67 -3.40
N GLY A 266 3.15 0.34 -3.39
CA GLY A 266 4.35 -0.30 -2.87
C GLY A 266 5.62 0.19 -3.57
N MET A 267 5.63 0.24 -4.90
CA MET A 267 6.77 0.75 -5.68
C MET A 267 6.99 2.26 -5.47
N LYS A 268 5.90 3.04 -5.35
CA LYS A 268 5.94 4.48 -5.03
C LYS A 268 6.63 4.77 -3.69
N VAL A 269 6.47 3.90 -2.68
CA VAL A 269 7.10 4.08 -1.36
C VAL A 269 8.48 3.42 -1.30
N LEU A 270 8.60 2.19 -1.79
CA LEU A 270 9.81 1.38 -1.64
C LEU A 270 10.98 1.91 -2.47
N PHE A 271 10.75 2.29 -3.73
CA PHE A 271 11.86 2.61 -4.64
C PHE A 271 12.58 3.92 -4.24
N PRO A 272 11.88 5.02 -3.91
CA PRO A 272 12.54 6.21 -3.39
C PRO A 272 13.32 5.92 -2.11
N ALA A 273 12.76 5.13 -1.18
CA ALA A 273 13.46 4.75 0.04
C ALA A 273 14.75 3.95 -0.24
N CYS A 274 14.73 3.04 -1.22
CA CYS A 274 15.94 2.33 -1.65
C CYS A 274 17.00 3.28 -2.22
N VAL A 275 16.60 4.27 -3.01
CA VAL A 275 17.51 5.28 -3.56
C VAL A 275 18.09 6.14 -2.44
N GLU A 276 17.27 6.60 -1.50
CA GLU A 276 17.69 7.41 -0.35
C GLU A 276 18.70 6.68 0.54
N VAL A 277 18.42 5.43 0.91
CA VAL A 277 19.35 4.60 1.71
C VAL A 277 20.65 4.33 0.94
N GLY A 278 20.54 4.03 -0.35
CA GLY A 278 21.70 3.84 -1.23
C GLY A 278 22.55 5.11 -1.37
N TRP A 279 21.94 6.29 -1.33
CA TRP A 279 22.63 7.57 -1.37
C TRP A 279 23.35 7.86 -0.04
N ASN A 280 22.65 7.75 1.08
CA ASN A 280 23.19 8.02 2.41
C ASN A 280 24.37 7.10 2.75
N SER A 281 24.29 5.82 2.36
CA SER A 281 25.40 4.88 2.54
C SER A 281 26.66 5.22 1.74
N ARG A 282 26.55 5.98 0.63
CA ARG A 282 27.72 6.45 -0.13
C ARG A 282 28.34 7.71 0.47
N THR A 283 27.54 8.59 1.06
CA THR A 283 28.07 9.81 1.70
C THR A 283 28.83 9.51 3.00
N ASP A 284 28.55 8.39 3.64
CA ASP A 284 29.32 7.89 4.79
C ASP A 284 30.61 7.15 4.39
N PHE A 285 30.84 6.93 3.09
CA PHE A 285 32.05 6.29 2.57
C PHE A 285 33.13 7.35 2.33
N THR A 286 33.89 7.70 3.38
CA THR A 286 35.17 8.37 3.18
C THR A 286 36.14 7.38 2.52
N PRO A 287 36.64 7.64 1.30
CA PRO A 287 37.67 6.78 0.73
C PRO A 287 38.90 6.82 1.67
N PRO A 288 39.59 5.68 1.89
CA PRO A 288 40.80 5.69 2.68
C PRO A 288 41.78 6.68 2.04
N ALA A 289 42.29 7.59 2.86
CA ALA A 289 43.31 8.55 2.42
C ALA A 289 44.51 7.78 1.88
N SER A 290 44.78 7.97 0.58
CA SER A 290 45.99 7.50 -0.09
C SER A 290 47.18 8.38 0.27
#